data_AF-A0A372QIK7-F1
#
_entry.id   AF-A0A372QIK7-F1
#
_cell.length_a   1.000
_cell.length_b   1.000
_cell.length_c   1.000
_cell.angle_alpha   90.00
_cell.angle_beta   90.00
_cell.angle_gamma   90.00
#
_symmetry.space_group_name_H-M   'P 1'
#
loop_
_entity.id
_entity.type
_entity.pdbx_description
1 polymer ?
#
loop_
_entity_poly.entity_id
_entity_poly.type
_entity_poly.pdbx_seq_one_letter_code
_entity_poly.pdbx_strand_id
1 'polypeptide(L)'
;MAFSFIIDGAIALSLDTKIKKGYEYIITHYNPGDDIWLFGFSRGAYTVRRIAGMIRNCGILKIDQDITSDQIGKHVDLAYEIYRDRDAIYHPEGSGSDNFKKAFSYPDSEKPIIKFLGLWDTVGAYGIPAYIIGEGFKYLEFYDQTIPNIVNFACQALAIHERTSFFEPCRIFPNSSGTVTIKETWFPGIHIEIGGGTVLKFGSGNERISKATILWMIENIEQIGGLLMRGNIETYRTRFSPDF
;
A
#
# COMPACT_ATOMS: atom_id res chain seq x y z
N MET A 1 31.98 6.30 -2.86
CA MET A 1 31.94 4.96 -3.46
C MET A 1 30.49 4.57 -3.67
N ALA A 2 30.05 4.63 -4.92
CA ALA A 2 28.69 4.32 -5.36
C ALA A 2 28.45 2.82 -5.21
N PHE A 3 27.55 2.44 -4.32
CA PHE A 3 27.08 1.07 -4.21
C PHE A 3 26.32 0.71 -5.50
N SER A 4 26.92 -0.20 -6.26
CA SER A 4 26.40 -1.00 -7.36
C SER A 4 24.87 -1.05 -7.51
N PHE A 5 24.34 -0.26 -8.44
CA PHE A 5 23.00 -0.39 -9.04
C PHE A 5 23.03 -1.53 -10.09
N ILE A 6 23.14 -2.77 -9.63
CA ILE A 6 22.96 -3.96 -10.48
C ILE A 6 21.87 -4.83 -9.86
N ILE A 7 20.61 -4.36 -9.77
CA ILE A 7 19.41 -5.21 -9.51
C ILE A 7 18.13 -4.59 -10.13
N ASP A 8 18.14 -3.99 -11.32
CA ASP A 8 17.08 -2.99 -11.63
C ASP A 8 15.85 -3.50 -12.41
N GLY A 9 15.97 -4.56 -13.23
CA GLY A 9 14.81 -5.17 -13.93
C GLY A 9 14.08 -6.24 -13.13
N ALA A 10 14.83 -6.96 -12.30
CA ALA A 10 14.26 -7.87 -11.32
C ALA A 10 13.35 -7.12 -10.33
N ILE A 11 13.65 -5.85 -10.00
CA ILE A 11 12.85 -5.07 -9.05
C ILE A 11 11.44 -4.79 -9.57
N ALA A 12 11.24 -4.29 -10.80
CA ALA A 12 9.89 -4.01 -11.32
C ALA A 12 9.06 -5.29 -11.49
N LEU A 13 9.64 -6.32 -12.13
CA LEU A 13 8.98 -7.63 -12.24
C LEU A 13 8.66 -8.21 -10.86
N SER A 14 9.53 -8.02 -9.88
CA SER A 14 9.26 -8.43 -8.49
C SER A 14 8.14 -7.62 -7.84
N LEU A 15 7.97 -6.35 -8.20
CA LEU A 15 6.95 -5.49 -7.60
C LEU A 15 5.57 -5.81 -8.15
N ASP A 16 5.44 -5.94 -9.48
CA ASP A 16 4.21 -6.39 -10.13
C ASP A 16 3.80 -7.78 -9.58
N THR A 17 4.78 -8.68 -9.43
CA THR A 17 4.54 -9.99 -8.82
C THR A 17 4.05 -9.88 -7.37
N LYS A 18 4.63 -8.98 -6.56
CA LYS A 18 4.20 -8.77 -5.17
C LYS A 18 2.80 -8.18 -5.07
N ILE A 19 2.46 -7.23 -5.94
CA ILE A 19 1.12 -6.64 -6.00
C ILE A 19 0.10 -7.72 -6.34
N LYS A 20 0.34 -8.47 -7.42
CA LYS A 20 -0.55 -9.56 -7.86
C LYS A 20 -0.72 -10.63 -6.78
N LYS A 21 0.38 -11.10 -6.17
CA LYS A 21 0.33 -12.07 -5.06
C LYS A 21 -0.39 -11.54 -3.83
N GLY A 22 -0.24 -10.26 -3.51
CA GLY A 22 -0.94 -9.65 -2.39
C GLY A 22 -2.44 -9.55 -2.64
N TYR A 23 -2.85 -9.18 -3.85
CA TYR A 23 -4.24 -9.18 -4.26
C TYR A 23 -4.83 -10.61 -4.31
N GLU A 24 -4.09 -11.57 -4.88
CA GLU A 24 -4.43 -13.00 -4.88
C GLU A 24 -4.66 -13.52 -3.45
N TYR A 25 -3.77 -13.18 -2.52
CA TYR A 25 -3.92 -13.56 -1.12
C TYR A 25 -5.22 -13.02 -0.52
N ILE A 26 -5.56 -11.76 -0.79
CA ILE A 26 -6.81 -11.15 -0.32
C ILE A 26 -8.02 -11.88 -0.89
N ILE A 27 -8.12 -12.04 -2.21
CA ILE A 27 -9.33 -12.63 -2.85
C ILE A 27 -9.52 -14.12 -2.48
N THR A 28 -8.45 -14.82 -2.11
CA THR A 28 -8.50 -16.24 -1.70
C THR A 28 -8.81 -16.45 -0.22
N HIS A 29 -8.70 -15.41 0.61
CA HIS A 29 -8.92 -15.49 2.06
C HIS A 29 -10.07 -14.59 2.55
N TYR A 30 -10.62 -13.75 1.68
CA TYR A 30 -11.69 -12.82 2.02
C TYR A 30 -13.04 -13.53 2.10
N ASN A 31 -13.73 -13.34 3.22
CA ASN A 31 -15.15 -13.64 3.35
C ASN A 31 -15.97 -12.34 3.20
N PRO A 32 -17.15 -12.39 2.56
CA PRO A 32 -18.02 -11.23 2.46
C PRO A 32 -18.30 -10.58 3.82
N GLY A 33 -17.90 -9.32 3.95
CA GLY A 33 -18.05 -8.52 5.18
C GLY A 33 -16.79 -8.41 6.03
N ASP A 34 -15.69 -9.07 5.65
CA ASP A 34 -14.40 -8.91 6.33
C ASP A 34 -13.84 -7.48 6.16
N ASP A 35 -13.24 -6.96 7.23
CA ASP A 35 -12.50 -5.70 7.18
C ASP A 35 -11.08 -5.95 6.65
N ILE A 36 -10.66 -5.21 5.62
CA ILE A 36 -9.29 -5.28 5.09
C ILE A 36 -8.40 -4.22 5.77
N TRP A 37 -7.27 -4.68 6.31
CA TRP A 37 -6.24 -3.83 6.93
C TRP A 37 -4.94 -3.93 6.12
N LEU A 38 -4.47 -2.80 5.59
CA LEU A 38 -3.31 -2.75 4.72
C LEU A 38 -2.19 -1.96 5.38
N PHE A 39 -0.98 -2.53 5.40
CA PHE A 39 0.20 -1.90 5.99
C PHE A 39 1.39 -1.99 5.04
N GLY A 40 2.14 -0.90 4.90
CA GLY A 40 3.33 -0.93 4.09
C GLY A 40 4.33 0.17 4.42
N PHE A 41 5.61 -0.16 4.33
CA PHE A 41 6.73 0.77 4.41
C PHE A 41 7.43 0.87 3.05
N SER A 42 7.79 2.07 2.60
CA SER A 42 8.58 2.29 1.39
C SER A 42 7.90 1.70 0.15
N ARG A 43 8.58 0.80 -0.58
CA ARG A 43 8.00 0.03 -1.69
C ARG A 43 6.82 -0.86 -1.26
N GLY A 44 6.79 -1.29 0.00
CA GLY A 44 5.65 -1.98 0.59
C GLY A 44 4.43 -1.07 0.69
N ALA A 45 4.64 0.21 1.05
CA ALA A 45 3.59 1.22 1.08
C ALA A 45 3.03 1.46 -0.34
N TYR A 46 3.91 1.56 -1.33
CA TYR A 46 3.52 1.60 -2.75
C TYR A 46 2.68 0.36 -3.12
N THR A 47 3.15 -0.84 -2.73
CA THR A 47 2.49 -2.11 -3.05
C THR A 47 1.06 -2.13 -2.53
N VAL A 48 0.85 -1.82 -1.25
CA VAL A 48 -0.49 -1.87 -0.66
C VAL A 48 -1.41 -0.76 -1.19
N ARG A 49 -0.87 0.39 -1.59
CA ARG A 49 -1.66 1.43 -2.30
C ARG A 49 -2.13 0.94 -3.66
N ARG A 50 -1.27 0.22 -4.42
CA ARG A 50 -1.67 -0.38 -5.70
C ARG A 50 -2.72 -1.48 -5.51
N ILE A 51 -2.59 -2.29 -4.46
CA ILE A 51 -3.61 -3.27 -4.08
C ILE A 51 -4.94 -2.58 -3.77
N ALA A 52 -4.94 -1.49 -2.99
CA ALA A 52 -6.15 -0.71 -2.76
C ALA A 52 -6.76 -0.17 -4.08
N GLY A 53 -5.92 0.30 -5.01
CA GLY A 53 -6.36 0.70 -6.34
C GLY A 53 -6.97 -0.44 -7.15
N MET A 54 -6.37 -1.65 -7.10
CA MET A 54 -6.94 -2.84 -7.74
C MET A 54 -8.29 -3.21 -7.15
N ILE A 55 -8.44 -3.18 -5.82
CA ILE A 55 -9.73 -3.46 -5.17
C ILE A 55 -10.78 -2.42 -5.59
N ARG A 56 -10.39 -1.15 -5.73
CA ARG A 56 -11.30 -0.09 -6.22
C ARG A 56 -11.75 -0.36 -7.66
N ASN A 57 -10.80 -0.70 -8.53
CA ASN A 57 -11.06 -0.84 -9.97
C ASN A 57 -11.77 -2.15 -10.30
N CYS A 58 -11.36 -3.24 -9.66
CA CYS A 58 -11.69 -4.61 -10.03
C CYS A 58 -12.50 -5.36 -8.96
N GLY A 59 -12.71 -4.76 -7.78
CA GLY A 59 -13.47 -5.36 -6.68
C GLY A 59 -12.69 -6.44 -5.93
N ILE A 60 -13.39 -7.26 -5.15
CA ILE A 60 -12.85 -8.51 -4.59
C ILE A 60 -13.41 -9.66 -5.40
N LEU A 61 -12.55 -10.38 -6.14
CA LEU A 61 -12.99 -11.46 -7.01
C LEU A 61 -13.64 -12.58 -6.20
N LYS A 62 -14.71 -13.15 -6.74
CA LYS A 62 -15.31 -14.39 -6.24
C LYS A 62 -14.48 -15.56 -6.72
N ILE A 63 -14.02 -16.37 -5.78
CA ILE A 63 -13.28 -17.60 -6.03
C ILE A 63 -14.22 -18.76 -5.70
N ASP A 64 -14.67 -19.47 -6.74
CA ASP A 64 -15.47 -20.69 -6.58
C ASP A 64 -14.62 -21.83 -6.02
N GLN A 65 -15.24 -22.79 -5.33
CA GLN A 65 -14.49 -23.90 -4.70
C GLN A 65 -13.74 -24.79 -5.71
N ASP A 66 -14.24 -24.89 -6.94
CA ASP A 66 -13.70 -25.76 -7.98
C ASP A 66 -12.63 -25.09 -8.87
N ILE A 67 -12.29 -23.82 -8.60
CA ILE A 67 -11.32 -23.09 -9.41
C ILE A 67 -9.88 -23.51 -9.06
N THR A 68 -9.07 -23.74 -10.09
CA THR A 68 -7.66 -24.09 -9.91
C THR A 68 -6.80 -22.85 -9.64
N SER A 69 -5.64 -23.03 -9.00
CA SER A 69 -4.68 -21.93 -8.78
C SER A 69 -4.22 -21.25 -10.07
N ASP A 70 -4.12 -21.99 -11.18
CA ASP A 70 -3.79 -21.42 -12.50
C ASP A 70 -4.89 -20.48 -13.01
N GLN A 71 -6.16 -20.86 -12.83
CA GLN A 71 -7.30 -20.01 -13.20
C GLN A 71 -7.39 -18.78 -12.30
N ILE A 72 -7.12 -18.90 -11.00
CA ILE A 72 -7.01 -17.75 -10.08
C ILE A 72 -5.92 -16.79 -10.59
N GLY A 73 -4.73 -17.32 -10.92
CA GLY A 73 -3.63 -16.52 -11.46
C GLY A 73 -4.03 -15.74 -12.71
N LYS A 74 -4.74 -16.38 -13.66
CA LYS A 74 -5.25 -15.72 -14.86
C LYS A 74 -6.25 -14.59 -14.57
N HIS A 75 -7.15 -14.78 -13.60
CA HIS A 75 -8.08 -13.72 -13.19
C HIS A 75 -7.35 -12.56 -12.51
N VAL A 76 -6.34 -12.84 -11.70
CA VAL A 76 -5.48 -11.81 -11.07
C VAL A 76 -4.69 -11.04 -12.12
N ASP A 77 -4.13 -11.72 -13.13
CA ASP A 77 -3.42 -11.10 -14.24
C ASP A 77 -4.35 -10.16 -15.03
N LEU A 78 -5.54 -10.63 -15.40
CA LEU A 78 -6.54 -9.81 -16.10
C LEU A 78 -6.98 -8.59 -15.26
N ALA A 79 -7.24 -8.78 -13.96
CA ALA A 79 -7.57 -7.66 -13.07
C ALA A 79 -6.42 -6.65 -12.98
N TYR A 80 -5.16 -7.11 -13.00
CA TYR A 80 -3.99 -6.25 -13.00
C TYR A 80 -3.82 -5.47 -14.31
N GLU A 81 -4.09 -6.11 -15.45
CA GLU A 81 -4.08 -5.48 -16.77
C GLU A 81 -5.13 -4.37 -16.85
N ILE A 82 -6.38 -4.66 -16.47
CA ILE A 82 -7.46 -3.66 -16.40
C ILE A 82 -7.09 -2.49 -15.49
N TYR A 83 -6.53 -2.76 -14.31
CA TYR A 83 -6.07 -1.73 -13.38
C TYR A 83 -4.93 -0.86 -13.93
N ARG A 84 -4.08 -1.40 -14.80
CA ARG A 84 -2.95 -0.66 -15.39
C ARG A 84 -3.33 0.10 -16.64
N ASP A 85 -4.42 -0.29 -17.30
CA ASP A 85 -4.91 0.39 -18.47
C ASP A 85 -5.32 1.83 -18.11
N ARG A 86 -4.90 2.77 -18.97
CA ARG A 86 -5.13 4.21 -18.78
C ARG A 86 -6.28 4.72 -19.66
N ASP A 87 -6.89 3.86 -20.46
CA ASP A 87 -8.12 4.18 -21.16
C ASP A 87 -9.23 4.52 -20.16
N ALA A 88 -10.03 5.54 -20.48
CA ALA A 88 -11.17 5.97 -19.68
C ALA A 88 -12.19 4.84 -19.44
N ILE A 89 -12.27 3.86 -20.36
CA ILE A 89 -13.13 2.68 -20.22
C ILE A 89 -12.74 1.84 -18.99
N TYR A 90 -11.45 1.75 -18.67
CA TYR A 90 -10.92 0.97 -17.54
C TYR A 90 -10.57 1.84 -16.32
N HIS A 91 -10.96 3.11 -16.32
CA HIS A 91 -11.01 3.93 -15.11
C HIS A 91 -11.95 3.28 -14.06
N PRO A 92 -11.78 3.49 -12.74
CA PRO A 92 -12.68 2.93 -11.72
C PRO A 92 -14.15 3.26 -11.88
N GLU A 93 -14.45 4.38 -12.55
CA GLU A 93 -15.80 4.83 -12.89
C GLU A 93 -16.18 4.54 -14.36
N GLY A 94 -15.31 3.83 -15.08
CA GLY A 94 -15.47 3.46 -16.48
C GLY A 94 -16.24 2.15 -16.64
N SER A 95 -16.87 1.98 -17.81
CA SER A 95 -17.74 0.84 -18.09
C SER A 95 -17.01 -0.51 -18.12
N GLY A 96 -15.73 -0.53 -18.53
CA GLY A 96 -14.92 -1.74 -18.55
C GLY A 96 -14.65 -2.28 -17.15
N SER A 97 -14.22 -1.42 -16.24
CA SER A 97 -13.99 -1.78 -14.83
C SER A 97 -15.28 -2.16 -14.12
N ASP A 98 -16.37 -1.42 -14.35
CA ASP A 98 -17.69 -1.72 -13.79
C ASP A 98 -18.24 -3.08 -14.27
N ASN A 99 -18.16 -3.35 -15.58
CA ASN A 99 -18.57 -4.64 -16.14
C ASN A 99 -17.73 -5.80 -15.59
N PHE A 100 -16.42 -5.61 -15.46
CA PHE A 100 -15.52 -6.61 -14.88
C PHE A 100 -15.89 -6.90 -13.42
N LYS A 101 -16.07 -5.86 -12.59
CA LYS A 101 -16.52 -6.01 -11.19
C LYS A 101 -17.82 -6.79 -11.09
N LYS A 102 -18.83 -6.42 -11.89
CA LYS A 102 -20.15 -7.08 -11.88
C LYS A 102 -20.08 -8.55 -12.27
N ALA A 103 -19.20 -8.90 -13.21
CA ALA A 103 -19.04 -10.26 -13.69
C ALA A 103 -18.27 -11.15 -12.70
N PHE A 104 -17.20 -10.63 -12.09
CA PHE A 104 -16.23 -11.47 -11.39
C PHE A 104 -16.14 -11.25 -9.87
N SER A 105 -16.74 -10.18 -9.33
CA SER A 105 -16.50 -9.76 -7.93
C SER A 105 -17.73 -9.86 -7.04
N TYR A 106 -17.51 -9.84 -5.73
CA TYR A 106 -18.56 -9.56 -4.76
C TYR A 106 -19.19 -8.18 -5.06
N PRO A 107 -20.51 -8.02 -4.83
CA PRO A 107 -21.15 -6.72 -4.96
C PRO A 107 -20.43 -5.67 -4.11
N ASP A 108 -20.38 -4.43 -4.60
CA ASP A 108 -19.78 -3.32 -3.86
C ASP A 108 -20.48 -3.18 -2.49
N SER A 109 -19.67 -3.03 -1.44
CA SER A 109 -20.14 -2.85 -0.07
C SER A 109 -20.66 -1.43 0.14
N GLU A 110 -21.74 -1.27 0.90
CA GLU A 110 -22.21 0.05 1.35
C GLU A 110 -21.21 0.76 2.27
N LYS A 111 -20.34 -0.02 2.94
CA LYS A 111 -19.27 0.48 3.80
C LYS A 111 -17.91 0.32 3.13
N PRO A 112 -16.93 1.21 3.41
CA PRO A 112 -15.58 1.03 2.91
C PRO A 112 -15.01 -0.33 3.35
N ILE A 113 -14.56 -1.13 2.38
CA ILE A 113 -14.02 -2.49 2.62
C ILE A 113 -12.62 -2.46 3.21
N ILE A 114 -11.83 -1.43 2.90
CA ILE A 114 -10.51 -1.21 3.50
C ILE A 114 -10.72 -0.34 4.72
N LYS A 115 -10.71 -0.97 5.89
CA LYS A 115 -10.93 -0.28 7.16
C LYS A 115 -9.78 0.64 7.52
N PHE A 116 -8.56 0.25 7.17
CA PHE A 116 -7.35 1.01 7.50
C PHE A 116 -6.24 0.80 6.47
N LEU A 117 -5.62 1.91 6.04
CA LEU A 117 -4.45 1.94 5.19
C LEU A 117 -3.30 2.66 5.93
N GLY A 118 -2.42 1.89 6.56
CA GLY A 118 -1.27 2.38 7.33
C GLY A 118 0.02 2.38 6.52
N LEU A 119 0.61 3.56 6.32
CA LEU A 119 1.75 3.76 5.45
C LEU A 119 2.92 4.39 6.21
N TRP A 120 4.12 3.91 5.91
CA TRP A 120 5.36 4.56 6.28
C TRP A 120 6.11 4.94 5.00
N ASP A 121 6.31 6.23 4.84
CA ASP A 121 7.19 6.88 3.88
C ASP A 121 7.12 6.25 2.47
N THR A 122 5.95 6.37 1.82
CA THR A 122 5.77 5.83 0.47
C THR A 122 6.74 6.52 -0.50
N VAL A 123 7.51 5.71 -1.23
CA VAL A 123 8.49 6.18 -2.21
C VAL A 123 7.97 6.03 -3.64
N GLY A 124 8.53 6.83 -4.55
CA GLY A 124 8.27 6.70 -5.98
C GLY A 124 7.16 7.62 -6.50
N ALA A 125 7.04 8.85 -5.99
CA ALA A 125 6.09 9.84 -6.51
C ALA A 125 6.29 10.13 -8.01
N TYR A 126 7.54 10.28 -8.47
CA TYR A 126 7.92 10.34 -9.89
C TYR A 126 8.39 8.99 -10.45
N GLY A 127 8.06 7.94 -9.72
CA GLY A 127 8.38 6.55 -9.99
C GLY A 127 9.69 6.06 -9.38
N ILE A 128 9.68 4.75 -9.12
CA ILE A 128 10.88 4.02 -8.72
C ILE A 128 11.59 3.64 -10.03
N PRO A 129 12.89 3.98 -10.20
CA PRO A 129 13.61 3.59 -11.41
C PRO A 129 13.62 2.07 -11.51
N ALA A 130 13.18 1.55 -12.65
CA ALA A 130 13.29 0.16 -13.01
C ALA A 130 13.91 0.05 -14.40
N TYR A 131 14.97 -0.74 -14.52
CA TYR A 131 15.61 -0.96 -15.80
C TYR A 131 15.05 -2.22 -16.44
N ILE A 132 14.27 -2.09 -17.51
CA ILE A 132 13.71 -3.24 -18.21
C ILE A 132 14.67 -3.65 -19.33
N ILE A 133 15.09 -4.93 -19.32
CA ILE A 133 15.95 -5.49 -20.35
C ILE A 133 15.23 -5.38 -21.71
N GLY A 134 15.83 -4.63 -22.64
CA GLY A 134 15.26 -4.39 -23.97
C GLY A 134 14.46 -3.09 -24.12
N GLU A 135 14.07 -2.42 -23.03
CA GLU A 135 13.26 -1.19 -23.08
C GLU A 135 13.93 0.02 -22.37
N GLY A 136 15.03 -0.20 -21.63
CA GLY A 136 15.75 0.86 -20.93
C GLY A 136 15.16 1.22 -19.57
N PHE A 137 15.45 2.43 -19.08
CA PHE A 137 14.89 2.93 -17.82
C PHE A 137 13.40 3.26 -17.98
N LYS A 138 12.54 2.56 -17.25
CA LYS A 138 11.14 2.96 -17.02
C LYS A 138 10.94 3.35 -15.57
N TYR A 139 10.23 4.44 -15.35
CA TYR A 139 9.80 4.83 -14.01
C TYR A 139 8.49 4.09 -13.69
N LEU A 140 8.42 3.49 -12.50
CA LEU A 140 7.16 2.93 -11.98
C LEU A 140 6.27 4.08 -11.54
N GLU A 141 5.60 4.74 -12.47
CA GLU A 141 4.90 5.99 -12.20
C GLU A 141 3.67 5.76 -11.30
N PHE A 142 3.70 6.38 -10.11
CA PHE A 142 2.59 6.38 -9.18
C PHE A 142 1.79 7.68 -9.31
N TYR A 143 0.84 7.69 -10.24
CA TYR A 143 0.02 8.88 -10.47
C TYR A 143 -1.19 9.03 -9.54
N ASP A 144 -1.54 7.98 -8.79
CA ASP A 144 -2.78 8.01 -7.98
C ASP A 144 -2.50 8.34 -6.51
N GLN A 145 -2.25 9.61 -6.25
CA GLN A 145 -2.08 10.11 -4.88
C GLN A 145 -3.39 10.25 -4.12
N THR A 146 -4.54 10.03 -4.78
CA THR A 146 -5.87 10.17 -4.18
C THR A 146 -6.27 8.86 -3.52
N ILE A 147 -6.61 8.89 -2.24
CA ILE A 147 -7.07 7.69 -1.55
C ILE A 147 -8.50 7.36 -1.99
N PRO A 148 -8.78 6.13 -2.43
CA PRO A 148 -10.10 5.77 -2.94
C PRO A 148 -11.14 5.70 -1.81
N ASN A 149 -12.40 5.92 -2.16
CA ASN A 149 -13.54 5.94 -1.23
C ASN A 149 -13.84 4.58 -0.58
N ILE A 150 -13.27 3.50 -1.12
CA ILE A 150 -13.29 2.16 -0.51
C ILE A 150 -12.39 2.06 0.74
N VAL A 151 -11.63 3.11 1.06
CA VAL A 151 -10.82 3.23 2.28
C VAL A 151 -11.56 4.11 3.29
N ASN A 152 -11.74 3.60 4.52
CA ASN A 152 -12.33 4.35 5.63
C ASN A 152 -11.31 5.33 6.25
N PHE A 153 -10.12 4.83 6.58
CA PHE A 153 -9.07 5.63 7.21
C PHE A 153 -7.70 5.33 6.57
N ALA A 154 -7.00 6.37 6.13
CA ALA A 154 -5.64 6.26 5.64
C ALA A 154 -4.71 7.14 6.47
N CYS A 155 -3.56 6.61 6.87
CA CYS A 155 -2.53 7.39 7.54
C CYS A 155 -1.13 7.10 7.05
N GLN A 156 -0.33 8.15 6.95
CA GLN A 156 1.03 8.08 6.44
C GLN A 156 2.00 8.87 7.31
N ALA A 157 3.05 8.22 7.78
CA ALA A 157 4.22 8.86 8.38
C ALA A 157 5.26 9.16 7.30
N LEU A 158 5.73 10.41 7.19
CA LEU A 158 6.71 10.85 6.18
C LEU A 158 8.03 11.30 6.80
N ALA A 159 9.14 11.09 6.08
CA ALA A 159 10.47 11.56 6.46
C ALA A 159 10.72 13.00 6.00
N ILE A 160 10.97 13.93 6.93
CA ILE A 160 11.27 15.33 6.56
C ILE A 160 12.73 15.57 6.13
N HIS A 161 13.68 14.73 6.57
CA HIS A 161 15.11 14.91 6.28
C HIS A 161 15.61 14.01 5.15
N GLU A 162 14.75 13.22 4.51
CA GLU A 162 15.15 12.42 3.37
C GLU A 162 15.48 13.32 2.18
N ARG A 163 16.68 13.16 1.62
CA ARG A 163 17.23 14.03 0.55
C ARG A 163 17.57 13.24 -0.72
N THR A 164 17.40 11.93 -0.71
CA THR A 164 17.64 11.10 -1.89
C THR A 164 16.49 11.31 -2.87
N SER A 165 16.78 11.74 -4.09
CA SER A 165 15.77 12.02 -5.13
C SER A 165 14.86 10.82 -5.44
N PHE A 166 15.35 9.58 -5.28
CA PHE A 166 14.57 8.36 -5.45
C PHE A 166 13.53 8.11 -4.34
N PHE A 167 13.58 8.88 -3.25
CA PHE A 167 12.68 8.79 -2.10
C PHE A 167 11.79 10.02 -1.95
N GLU A 168 11.51 10.73 -3.05
CA GLU A 168 10.55 11.81 -2.99
C GLU A 168 9.20 11.32 -2.41
N PRO A 169 8.70 11.97 -1.35
CA PRO A 169 7.55 11.47 -0.61
C PRO A 169 6.30 11.49 -1.47
N CYS A 170 5.69 10.31 -1.62
CA CYS A 170 4.42 10.17 -2.30
C CYS A 170 3.27 10.48 -1.33
N ARG A 171 2.81 11.73 -1.36
CA ARG A 171 1.73 12.24 -0.50
C ARG A 171 0.43 11.44 -0.68
N ILE A 172 -0.44 11.50 0.34
CA ILE A 172 -1.81 10.99 0.27
C ILE A 172 -2.82 12.14 0.35
N PHE A 173 -3.76 12.16 -0.60
CA PHE A 173 -4.79 13.19 -0.69
C PHE A 173 -6.18 12.61 -0.59
N PRO A 174 -7.15 13.35 -0.01
CA PRO A 174 -8.52 12.90 0.07
C PRO A 174 -9.14 12.92 -1.33
N ASN A 175 -10.06 11.99 -1.57
CA ASN A 175 -10.94 12.08 -2.72
C ASN A 175 -11.99 13.19 -2.52
N SER A 176 -12.71 13.51 -3.59
CA SER A 176 -13.79 14.50 -3.57
C SER A 176 -15.04 14.06 -2.82
N SER A 177 -15.19 12.78 -2.45
CA SER A 177 -16.39 12.31 -1.73
C SER A 177 -16.37 12.67 -0.25
N GLY A 178 -15.19 13.00 0.32
CA GLY A 178 -15.06 13.37 1.73
C GLY A 178 -15.35 12.22 2.71
N THR A 179 -15.46 10.99 2.20
CA THR A 179 -15.81 9.79 3.00
C THR A 179 -14.60 9.15 3.66
N VAL A 180 -13.38 9.48 3.19
CA VAL A 180 -12.13 8.95 3.73
C VAL A 180 -11.53 9.91 4.75
N THR A 181 -11.20 9.38 5.92
CA THR A 181 -10.38 10.12 6.89
C THR A 181 -8.91 9.95 6.54
N ILE A 182 -8.19 11.06 6.39
CA ILE A 182 -6.76 11.05 6.08
C ILE A 182 -5.96 11.73 7.19
N LYS A 183 -4.90 11.06 7.61
CA LYS A 183 -3.91 11.63 8.53
C LYS A 183 -2.51 11.41 8.03
N GLU A 184 -1.90 12.47 7.54
CA GLU A 184 -0.50 12.45 7.13
C GLU A 184 0.33 13.31 8.06
N THR A 185 1.48 12.80 8.51
CA THR A 185 2.33 13.49 9.48
C THR A 185 3.79 13.35 9.09
N TRP A 186 4.49 14.47 9.08
CA TRP A 186 5.92 14.53 8.83
C TRP A 186 6.67 14.39 10.15
N PHE A 187 7.58 13.43 10.20
CA PHE A 187 8.41 13.14 11.36
C PHE A 187 9.86 13.56 11.08
N PRO A 188 10.60 14.00 12.13
CA PRO A 188 12.04 14.19 12.00
C PRO A 188 12.69 12.84 11.70
N GLY A 189 13.55 12.80 10.68
CA GLY A 189 14.33 11.60 10.35
C GLY A 189 14.47 11.40 8.84
N ILE A 190 15.28 10.41 8.48
CA ILE A 190 15.43 9.91 7.11
C ILE A 190 14.56 8.65 6.89
N HIS A 191 14.44 8.19 5.65
CA HIS A 191 13.53 7.10 5.24
C HIS A 191 13.56 5.85 6.16
N ILE A 192 14.77 5.37 6.49
CA ILE A 192 14.95 4.17 7.31
C ILE A 192 14.59 4.37 8.79
N GLU A 193 14.65 5.60 9.29
CA GLU A 193 14.29 5.93 10.67
C GLU A 193 12.77 6.03 10.84
N ILE A 194 12.02 6.33 9.77
CA ILE A 194 10.55 6.35 9.78
C ILE A 194 9.96 4.94 9.80
N GLY A 195 10.38 4.08 8.87
CA GLY A 195 9.84 2.73 8.74
C GLY A 195 10.48 1.68 9.66
N GLY A 196 11.65 1.99 10.22
CA GLY A 196 12.49 1.01 10.89
C GLY A 196 13.32 0.17 9.91
N GLY A 197 14.32 -0.53 10.44
CA GLY A 197 15.31 -1.28 9.63
C GLY A 197 16.76 -0.89 9.90
N THR A 198 16.97 0.00 10.87
CA THR A 198 18.28 0.44 11.35
C THR A 198 19.19 -0.69 11.85
N VAL A 199 18.62 -1.82 12.28
CA VAL A 199 19.35 -3.06 12.64
C VAL A 199 20.26 -3.55 11.51
N LEU A 200 19.90 -3.30 10.24
CA LEU A 200 20.72 -3.66 9.07
C LEU A 200 21.95 -2.75 8.88
N LYS A 201 22.04 -1.64 9.62
CA LYS A 201 23.23 -0.79 9.71
C LYS A 201 23.96 -1.01 11.04
N PHE A 202 24.46 -2.23 11.26
CA PHE A 202 25.45 -2.60 12.30
C PHE A 202 25.42 -1.75 13.59
N GLY A 203 24.24 -1.63 14.22
CA GLY A 203 24.06 -1.03 15.55
C GLY A 203 24.19 0.50 15.67
N SER A 204 24.18 1.28 14.57
CA SER A 204 24.53 2.72 14.62
C SER A 204 23.41 3.72 14.37
N GLY A 205 22.14 3.34 14.44
CA GLY A 205 21.07 4.33 14.23
C GLY A 205 20.01 4.39 15.31
N ASN A 206 19.38 5.55 15.35
CA ASN A 206 18.46 5.98 16.38
C ASN A 206 17.07 5.38 16.13
N GLU A 207 16.67 4.40 16.94
CA GLU A 207 15.33 3.78 16.86
C GLU A 207 14.23 4.63 17.50
N ARG A 208 14.56 5.78 18.12
CA ARG A 208 13.53 6.62 18.77
C ARG A 208 12.48 7.11 17.79
N ILE A 209 12.89 7.41 16.56
CA ILE A 209 11.98 7.89 15.51
C ILE A 209 11.06 6.76 15.05
N SER A 210 11.58 5.55 14.79
CA SER A 210 10.75 4.42 14.37
C SER A 210 9.81 3.95 15.47
N LYS A 211 10.22 4.05 16.74
CA LYS A 211 9.35 3.86 17.90
C LYS A 211 8.24 4.92 17.95
N ALA A 212 8.56 6.19 17.72
CA ALA A 212 7.56 7.25 17.70
C ALA A 212 6.56 7.06 16.54
N THR A 213 7.01 6.70 15.34
CA THR A 213 6.13 6.51 14.18
C THR A 213 5.22 5.29 14.33
N ILE A 214 5.71 4.17 14.89
CA ILE A 214 4.87 3.00 15.16
C ILE A 214 3.87 3.27 16.29
N LEU A 215 4.26 4.00 17.34
CA LEU A 215 3.34 4.40 18.41
C LEU A 215 2.21 5.28 17.86
N TRP A 216 2.56 6.29 17.06
CA TRP A 216 1.59 7.13 16.38
C TRP A 216 0.65 6.32 15.48
N MET A 217 1.16 5.33 14.75
CA MET A 217 0.32 4.44 13.94
C MET A 217 -0.67 3.66 14.81
N ILE A 218 -0.20 3.08 15.91
CA ILE A 218 -1.04 2.34 16.87
C ILE A 218 -2.13 3.23 17.45
N GLU A 219 -1.81 4.48 17.82
CA GLU A 219 -2.80 5.42 18.32
C GLU A 219 -3.92 5.71 17.31
N ASN A 220 -3.62 5.72 16.00
CA ASN A 220 -4.64 5.85 14.96
C ASN A 220 -5.45 4.55 14.75
N ILE A 221 -4.81 3.38 14.88
CA ILE A 221 -5.49 2.08 14.83
C ILE A 221 -6.51 1.97 15.98
N GLU A 222 -6.11 2.34 17.20
CA GLU A 222 -6.97 2.30 18.40
C GLU A 222 -8.19 3.21 18.26
N GLN A 223 -8.06 4.37 17.60
CA GLN A 223 -9.20 5.27 17.33
C GLN A 223 -10.25 4.64 16.42
N ILE A 224 -9.82 3.82 15.45
CA ILE A 224 -10.72 3.11 14.53
C ILE A 224 -11.31 1.86 15.17
N GLY A 225 -10.52 1.17 15.99
CA GLY A 225 -10.91 -0.08 16.64
C GLY A 225 -11.12 -1.25 15.68
N GLY A 226 -11.32 -2.43 16.25
CA GLY A 226 -11.62 -3.67 15.50
C GLY A 226 -10.40 -4.46 15.04
N LEU A 227 -9.18 -3.93 15.15
CA LEU A 227 -7.97 -4.75 15.02
C LEU A 227 -7.63 -5.36 16.38
N LEU A 228 -7.52 -6.68 16.46
CA LEU A 228 -7.14 -7.37 17.68
C LEU A 228 -5.67 -7.09 18.04
N MET A 229 -5.46 -6.33 19.10
CA MET A 229 -4.13 -5.99 19.63
C MET A 229 -3.76 -6.87 20.83
N ARG A 230 -2.48 -7.21 20.97
CA ARG A 230 -1.99 -8.04 22.10
C ARG A 230 -1.98 -7.30 23.43
N GLY A 231 -1.88 -5.97 23.41
CA GLY A 231 -1.88 -5.11 24.59
C GLY A 231 -2.80 -3.91 24.37
N ASN A 232 -2.97 -3.09 25.41
CA ASN A 232 -3.69 -1.82 25.30
C ASN A 232 -2.74 -0.68 24.92
N ILE A 233 -3.29 0.50 24.63
CA ILE A 233 -2.50 1.67 24.24
C ILE A 233 -1.42 2.05 25.26
N GLU A 234 -1.67 1.93 26.57
CA GLU A 234 -0.69 2.24 27.62
C GLU A 234 0.52 1.31 27.60
N THR A 235 0.29 0.03 27.27
CA THR A 235 1.37 -0.95 27.07
C THR A 235 2.27 -0.52 25.91
N TYR A 236 1.68 -0.03 24.82
CA TYR A 236 2.44 0.42 23.65
C TYR A 236 3.14 1.75 23.89
N ARG A 237 2.52 2.70 24.60
CA ARG A 237 3.16 3.96 25.02
C ARG A 237 4.40 3.69 25.86
N THR A 238 4.32 2.76 26.82
CA THR A 238 5.47 2.36 27.63
C THR A 238 6.57 1.73 26.77
N ARG A 239 6.20 0.84 25.85
CA ARG A 239 7.16 0.10 25.00
C ARG A 239 7.86 0.98 23.96
N PHE A 240 7.15 1.93 23.38
CA PHE A 240 7.59 2.73 22.23
C PHE A 240 7.79 4.21 22.57
N SER A 241 7.80 4.58 23.86
CA SER A 241 8.11 5.94 24.26
C SER A 241 9.50 6.35 23.71
N PRO A 242 9.60 7.50 23.02
CA PRO A 242 10.87 8.00 22.50
C PRO A 242 11.78 8.60 23.59
N ASP A 243 11.25 8.75 24.82
CA ASP A 243 11.92 9.41 25.93
C ASP A 243 12.93 8.52 26.69
N PHE A 244 12.98 7.21 26.34
CA PHE A 244 13.95 6.25 26.88
C PHE A 244 14.87 5.71 25.77
#